data_AF-A0AAW6ITK4-F1
#
_entry.id   AF-A0AAW6ITK4-F1
#
_cell.length_a   1.000
_cell.length_b   1.000
_cell.length_c   1.000
_cell.angle_alpha   90.00
_cell.angle_beta   90.00
_cell.angle_gamma   90.00
#
_symmetry.space_group_name_H-M   'P 1'
#
loop_
_entity.id
_entity.type
_entity.pdbx_description
1 polymer ?
#
loop_
_entity_poly.entity_id
_entity_poly.type
_entity_poly.pdbx_seq_one_letter_code
_entity_poly.pdbx_strand_id
1 'polypeptide(L)'
;MFGKQLHTIQMPDIANEQEQAFMKAMRNDDFNAILELKMRGYQPSENVLKSLQPDISATNFIAAAKIFQMEGMLKSLQDIKPVQSPIIGGNKRSMELGD
;
A
#
# COMPACT_ATOMS: atom_id res chain seq x y z
N MET A 1 -55.78 0.97 -4.19
CA MET A 1 -55.20 0.02 -3.21
C MET A 1 -54.47 -1.04 -4.04
N PHE A 2 -53.18 -1.34 -3.96
CA PHE A 2 -52.13 -1.19 -2.95
C PHE A 2 -50.80 -0.93 -3.67
N GLY A 3 -50.10 0.14 -3.29
CA GLY A 3 -48.70 0.33 -3.67
C GLY A 3 -47.85 -0.69 -2.93
N LYS A 4 -47.20 -1.58 -3.67
CA LYS A 4 -46.22 -2.50 -3.09
C LYS A 4 -44.92 -1.70 -2.93
N GLN A 5 -44.75 -1.02 -1.80
CA GLN A 5 -43.43 -0.54 -1.42
C GLN A 5 -42.58 -1.78 -1.14
N LEU A 6 -41.68 -2.09 -2.06
CA LEU A 6 -40.59 -3.02 -1.80
C LEU A 6 -39.72 -2.35 -0.72
N HIS A 7 -39.77 -2.86 0.51
CA HIS A 7 -38.75 -2.54 1.49
C HIS A 7 -37.46 -3.18 1.01
N THR A 8 -36.62 -2.39 0.32
CA THR A 8 -35.25 -2.77 0.04
C THR A 8 -34.54 -2.91 1.38
N ILE A 9 -34.41 -4.14 1.86
CA ILE A 9 -33.44 -4.47 2.91
C ILE A 9 -32.08 -4.16 2.29
N GLN A 10 -31.50 -3.02 2.66
CA GLN A 10 -30.10 -2.74 2.40
C GLN A 10 -29.32 -3.72 3.26
N MET A 11 -29.03 -4.91 2.73
CA MET A 11 -27.96 -5.73 3.27
C MET A 11 -26.70 -4.86 3.19
N PRO A 12 -26.03 -4.54 4.31
CA PRO A 12 -24.74 -3.90 4.22
C PRO A 12 -23.88 -4.83 3.38
N ASP A 13 -23.39 -4.32 2.26
CA ASP A 13 -22.48 -5.06 1.42
C ASP A 13 -21.19 -5.23 2.25
N ILE A 14 -21.03 -6.41 2.87
CA ILE A 14 -19.92 -6.69 3.80
C ILE A 14 -18.57 -6.47 3.07
N ALA A 15 -18.53 -6.70 1.76
CA ALA A 15 -17.36 -6.39 0.94
C ALA A 15 -17.08 -4.88 0.89
N ASN A 16 -18.11 -4.03 0.74
CA ASN A 16 -17.98 -2.58 0.84
C ASN A 16 -17.50 -2.12 2.23
N GLU A 17 -17.94 -2.73 3.33
CA GLU A 17 -17.44 -2.37 4.67
C GLU A 17 -15.95 -2.70 4.87
N GLN A 18 -15.51 -3.89 4.43
CA GLN A 18 -14.11 -4.29 4.51
C GLN A 18 -13.23 -3.44 3.59
N GLU A 19 -13.73 -3.06 2.41
CA GLU A 19 -13.04 -2.16 1.51
C GLU A 19 -12.88 -0.75 2.10
N GLN A 20 -13.93 -0.19 2.70
CA GLN A 20 -13.83 1.08 3.39
C GLN A 20 -12.85 1.02 4.58
N ALA A 21 -12.88 -0.08 5.36
CA ALA A 21 -11.94 -0.31 6.44
C ALA A 21 -10.50 -0.39 5.94
N PHE A 22 -10.27 -1.08 4.82
CA PHE A 22 -8.98 -1.16 4.16
C PHE A 22 -8.48 0.21 3.71
N MET A 23 -9.29 0.97 2.97
CA MET A 23 -8.93 2.32 2.51
C MET A 23 -8.60 3.25 3.68
N LYS A 24 -9.37 3.16 4.77
CA LYS A 24 -9.09 3.92 5.99
C LYS A 24 -7.77 3.51 6.62
N ALA A 25 -7.51 2.22 6.78
CA ALA A 25 -6.27 1.72 7.37
C ALA A 25 -5.04 2.15 6.55
N MET A 26 -5.13 2.07 5.22
CA MET A 26 -4.10 2.54 4.29
C MET A 26 -3.81 4.04 4.42
N ARG A 27 -4.83 4.89 4.58
CA ARG A 27 -4.61 6.34 4.75
C ARG A 27 -4.03 6.73 6.12
N ASN A 28 -4.17 5.87 7.13
CA ASN A 28 -3.72 6.11 8.49
C ASN A 28 -2.44 5.32 8.85
N ASP A 29 -1.81 4.65 7.88
CA ASP A 29 -0.68 3.75 8.10
C ASP A 29 -0.95 2.68 9.19
N ASP A 30 -2.20 2.22 9.30
CA ASP A 30 -2.63 1.23 10.29
C ASP A 30 -2.37 -0.20 9.77
N PHE A 31 -1.11 -0.61 9.84
CA PHE A 31 -0.66 -1.93 9.40
C PHE A 31 -1.33 -3.09 10.16
N ASN A 32 -1.72 -2.87 11.42
CA ASN A 32 -2.40 -3.89 12.21
C ASN A 32 -3.79 -4.16 11.64
N ALA A 33 -4.57 -3.11 11.34
CA ALA A 33 -5.86 -3.26 10.70
C ALA A 33 -5.75 -3.90 9.30
N ILE A 34 -4.72 -3.53 8.52
CA ILE A 34 -4.46 -4.14 7.20
C ILE A 34 -4.19 -5.65 7.32
N LEU A 35 -3.37 -6.06 8.30
CA LEU A 35 -3.07 -7.47 8.56
C LEU A 35 -4.29 -8.24 9.05
N GLU A 36 -5.10 -7.66 9.96
CA GLU A 36 -6.34 -8.29 10.41
C GLU A 36 -7.31 -8.54 9.26
N LEU A 37 -7.45 -7.59 8.34
CA LEU A 37 -8.29 -7.75 7.14
C LEU A 37 -7.80 -8.94 6.31
N LYS A 38 -6.49 -9.09 6.11
CA LYS A 38 -5.91 -10.26 5.43
C LYS A 38 -6.26 -11.56 6.14
N MET A 39 -6.13 -11.60 7.47
CA MET A 39 -6.45 -12.79 8.27
C MET A 39 -7.94 -13.15 8.21
N ARG A 40 -8.83 -12.16 8.04
CA ARG A 40 -10.28 -12.36 7.82
C ARG A 40 -10.63 -12.79 6.39
N GLY A 41 -9.65 -12.90 5.50
CA GLY A 41 -9.85 -13.32 4.12
C GLY A 41 -10.16 -12.19 3.14
N TYR A 42 -10.08 -10.92 3.56
CA TYR A 42 -10.19 -9.79 2.64
C TYR A 42 -9.02 -9.81 1.65
N GLN A 43 -9.31 -9.48 0.40
CA GLN A 43 -8.32 -9.29 -0.64
C GLN A 43 -8.72 -8.02 -1.43
N PRO A 44 -7.94 -6.93 -1.38
CA PRO A 44 -8.24 -5.74 -2.15
C PRO A 44 -8.03 -6.02 -3.64
N SER A 45 -8.80 -5.33 -4.47
CA SER A 45 -8.57 -5.35 -5.92
C SER A 45 -7.37 -4.50 -6.30
N GLU A 46 -6.79 -4.80 -7.46
CA GLU A 46 -5.74 -4.00 -8.08
C GLU A 46 -6.09 -2.50 -8.16
N ASN A 47 -7.34 -2.21 -8.53
CA ASN A 47 -7.82 -0.85 -8.76
C ASN A 47 -7.91 -0.06 -7.45
N VAL A 48 -8.29 -0.72 -6.36
CA VAL A 48 -8.36 -0.11 -5.02
C VAL A 48 -6.97 0.25 -4.52
N LEU A 49 -5.98 -0.63 -4.72
CA LEU A 49 -4.60 -0.33 -4.34
C LEU A 49 -4.03 0.85 -5.16
N LYS A 50 -4.30 0.87 -6.48
CA LYS A 50 -3.84 1.93 -7.39
C LYS A 50 -4.51 3.27 -7.09
N SER A 51 -5.80 3.30 -6.77
CA SER A 51 -6.52 4.54 -6.46
C SER A 51 -6.05 5.21 -5.16
N LEU A 52 -5.47 4.43 -4.25
CA LEU A 52 -4.91 4.93 -2.99
C LEU A 52 -3.51 5.53 -3.13
N GLN A 53 -2.74 5.18 -4.17
CA GLN A 53 -1.37 5.68 -4.38
C GLN A 53 -1.17 7.20 -4.20
N PRO A 54 -2.05 8.10 -4.69
CA PRO A 54 -1.87 9.54 -4.47
C PRO A 54 -2.03 9.97 -3.00
N ASP A 55 -2.77 9.19 -2.20
CA ASP A 55 -3.14 9.51 -0.83
C ASP A 55 -2.26 8.82 0.23
N ILE A 56 -1.37 7.90 -0.16
CA ILE A 56 -0.59 7.06 0.75
C ILE A 56 0.91 7.10 0.41
N SER A 57 1.75 6.80 1.41
CA SER A 57 3.19 6.70 1.17
C SER A 57 3.56 5.49 0.31
N ALA A 58 4.66 5.59 -0.44
CA ALA A 58 5.22 4.46 -1.20
C ALA A 58 5.54 3.27 -0.29
N THR A 59 6.02 3.52 0.94
CA THR A 59 6.26 2.49 1.96
C THR A 59 4.98 1.73 2.28
N ASN A 60 3.86 2.43 2.48
CA ASN A 60 2.61 1.80 2.84
C ASN A 60 2.01 1.00 1.67
N PHE A 61 2.12 1.52 0.44
CA PHE A 61 1.77 0.78 -0.78
C PHE A 61 2.60 -0.51 -0.92
N ILE A 62 3.92 -0.45 -0.72
CA ILE A 62 4.81 -1.63 -0.79
C ILE A 62 4.44 -2.65 0.28
N ALA A 63 4.17 -2.21 1.50
CA ALA A 63 3.78 -3.09 2.61
C ALA A 63 2.45 -3.79 2.32
N ALA A 64 1.43 -3.06 1.87
CA ALA A 64 0.15 -3.65 1.50
C ALA A 64 0.30 -4.67 0.36
N ALA A 65 1.06 -4.32 -0.69
CA ALA A 65 1.34 -5.27 -1.78
C ALA A 65 2.02 -6.55 -1.28
N LYS A 66 2.93 -6.46 -0.30
CA LYS A 66 3.55 -7.64 0.33
C LYS A 66 2.56 -8.44 1.19
N ILE A 67 1.77 -7.78 2.04
CA ILE A 67 0.78 -8.44 2.92
C ILE A 67 -0.24 -9.25 2.11
N PHE A 68 -0.70 -8.70 0.98
CA PHE A 68 -1.69 -9.34 0.12
C PHE A 68 -1.08 -10.22 -0.98
N GLN A 69 0.25 -10.39 -1.01
CA GLN A 69 0.98 -11.17 -2.02
C GLN A 69 0.71 -10.69 -3.45
N MET A 70 0.72 -9.37 -3.63
CA MET A 70 0.51 -8.66 -4.88
C MET A 70 1.83 -8.10 -5.44
N GLU A 71 2.95 -8.82 -5.31
CA GLU A 71 4.27 -8.35 -5.77
C GLU A 71 4.32 -8.05 -7.27
N GLY A 72 3.38 -8.59 -8.06
CA GLY A 72 3.17 -8.20 -9.46
C GLY A 72 2.96 -6.70 -9.65
N MET A 73 2.33 -6.01 -8.68
CA MET A 73 2.16 -4.56 -8.65
C MET A 73 3.47 -3.79 -8.46
N LEU A 74 4.42 -4.41 -7.77
CA LEU A 74 5.68 -3.76 -7.42
C LEU A 74 6.61 -3.64 -8.62
N LYS A 75 6.42 -4.46 -9.66
CA LYS A 75 7.24 -4.43 -10.89
C LYS A 75 7.29 -3.05 -11.55
N SER A 76 6.22 -2.25 -11.41
CA SER A 76 6.20 -0.86 -11.90
C SER A 76 7.05 0.10 -11.06
N LEU A 77 7.33 -0.22 -9.79
CA LEU A 77 8.13 0.63 -8.90
C LEU A 77 9.64 0.31 -8.98
N GLN A 78 10.02 -0.88 -9.42
CA GLN A 78 11.44 -1.30 -9.50
C GLN A 78 12.18 -0.69 -10.70
N ASP A 79 11.44 -0.18 -11.70
CA ASP A 79 12.02 0.60 -12.81
C ASP A 79 12.45 2.01 -12.36
N ILE A 80 11.94 2.47 -11.21
CA ILE A 80 12.37 3.69 -10.56
C ILE A 80 13.71 3.39 -9.90
N LYS A 81 14.80 3.60 -10.65
CA LYS A 81 16.17 3.45 -10.12
C LYS A 81 16.24 4.10 -8.75
N PRO A 82 16.61 3.37 -7.66
CA PRO A 82 16.98 4.06 -6.44
C PRO A 82 18.11 5.02 -6.82
N VAL A 83 17.87 6.32 -6.65
CA VAL A 83 18.94 7.32 -6.78
C VAL A 83 19.85 7.09 -5.60
N GLN A 84 20.70 6.09 -5.73
CA GLN A 84 21.85 5.92 -4.88
C GLN A 84 22.74 7.09 -5.25
N SER A 85 22.59 8.21 -4.54
CA SER A 85 23.57 9.29 -4.59
C SER A 85 24.94 8.62 -4.43
N PRO A 86 25.89 8.83 -5.36
CA PRO A 86 27.21 8.26 -5.20
C PRO A 86 27.74 8.76 -3.86
N ILE A 87 27.86 7.86 -2.89
CA ILE A 87 28.58 8.14 -1.66
C ILE A 87 29.98 8.54 -2.13
N ILE A 88 30.37 9.78 -1.82
CA ILE A 88 31.70 10.31 -2.05
C ILE A 88 32.68 9.45 -1.23
N GLY A 89 33.07 8.31 -1.79
CA GLY A 89 34.05 7.38 -1.26
C GLY A 89 35.41 7.75 -1.85
N GLY A 90 36.13 8.63 -1.16
CA GLY A 90 37.43 9.08 -1.63
C GLY A 90 38.12 10.07 -0.70
N ASN A 91 38.11 9.81 0.60
CA ASN A 91 39.04 10.41 1.55
C ASN A 91 40.48 9.95 1.25
N LYS A 92 41.13 10.62 0.29
CA LYS A 92 42.58 10.54 0.05
C LYS A 92 43.29 11.26 1.21
N ARG A 93 43.68 10.51 2.23
CA ARG A 93 44.61 10.98 3.26
C ARG A 93 45.97 11.23 2.59
N SER A 94 46.37 12.49 2.48
CA SER A 94 47.78 12.84 2.24
C SER A 94 48.62 12.23 3.36
N MET A 95 49.61 11.44 2.99
CA MET A 95 50.73 11.12 3.86
C MET A 95 51.98 11.54 3.10
N GLU A 96 52.46 12.75 3.39
CA GLU A 96 53.84 13.12 3.14
C GLU A 96 54.72 12.21 3.98
N LEU A 97 55.62 11.49 3.34
CA LEU A 97 56.84 10.98 3.98
C LEU A 97 57.97 11.41 3.07
N GLY A 98 58.74 12.37 3.57
CA GLY A 98 59.97 12.81 2.95
C GLY A 98 61.09 11.80 3.17
N ASP A 99 62.06 11.87 2.27
CA ASP A 99 63.50 11.98 2.56
C ASP A 99 64.11 12.84 1.44
#